data_AF-A0A8S9NST9-F1
#
_entry.id   AF-A0A8S9NST9-F1
#
_cell.length_a   1.000
_cell.length_b   1.000
_cell.length_c   1.000
_cell.angle_alpha   90.00
_cell.angle_beta   90.00
_cell.angle_gamma   90.00
#
_symmetry.space_group_name_H-M   'P 1'
#
loop_
_entity.id
_entity.type
_entity.pdbx_description
1 polymer ?
#
loop_
_entity_poly.entity_id
_entity_poly.type
_entity_poly.pdbx_seq_one_letter_code
_entity_poly.pdbx_strand_id
1 'polypeptide(L)'
;MIARRLGCSRVVAATGAGQHGVATAAACAKFSLECTVFMGTADKEKQFSNVLSMKLFVEGTFKDASTEAIRNWVGNLETTYYLSGTVVGPHPSPLMVREFQSVIGKETRGQANQLWGGKPDVLVACVGSGSNALGLFHEFVGDEDVRLVGIEAAGLGLDSGKHSATLAVGDVGVYHGSMSYLLQDDEGQILKPHSVGV
;
A
#
# COMPACT_ATOMS: atom_id res chain seq x y z
N MET A 1 11.63 -11.23 9.44
CA MET A 1 11.65 -10.43 8.20
C MET A 1 12.06 -11.33 7.05
N ILE A 2 11.28 -11.39 5.95
CA ILE A 2 11.57 -12.26 4.79
C ILE A 2 12.94 -11.96 4.19
N ALA A 3 13.28 -10.67 4.00
CA ALA A 3 14.56 -10.24 3.45
C ALA A 3 15.78 -10.96 4.08
N ARG A 4 15.83 -11.05 5.41
CA ARG A 4 16.91 -11.77 6.13
C ARG A 4 16.94 -13.27 5.85
N ARG A 5 15.78 -13.90 5.71
CA ARG A 5 15.69 -15.33 5.39
C ARG A 5 16.13 -15.62 3.96
N LEU A 6 15.99 -14.65 3.06
CA LEU A 6 16.49 -14.69 1.69
C LEU A 6 17.99 -14.34 1.59
N GLY A 7 18.64 -13.97 2.69
CA GLY A 7 20.05 -13.56 2.69
C GLY A 7 20.29 -12.12 2.22
N CYS A 8 19.23 -11.33 1.99
CA CYS A 8 19.36 -9.93 1.60
C CYS A 8 19.87 -9.08 2.78
N SER A 9 20.85 -8.23 2.50
CA SER A 9 21.41 -7.26 3.45
C SER A 9 20.81 -5.85 3.32
N ARG A 10 20.07 -5.61 2.22
CA ARG A 10 19.52 -4.30 1.86
C ARG A 10 18.03 -4.39 1.54
N VAL A 11 17.29 -3.35 1.91
CA VAL A 11 15.86 -3.19 1.62
C VAL A 11 15.63 -1.87 0.90
N VAL A 12 14.80 -1.92 -0.14
CA VAL A 12 14.34 -0.74 -0.88
C VAL A 12 12.82 -0.66 -0.81
N ALA A 13 12.28 0.55 -0.63
CA ALA A 13 10.85 0.80 -0.59
C ALA A 13 10.52 2.16 -1.21
N ALA A 14 9.26 2.35 -1.58
CA ALA A 14 8.73 3.65 -2.01
C ALA A 14 7.59 4.09 -1.09
N THR A 15 7.45 5.40 -0.86
CA THR A 15 6.41 5.95 0.01
C THR A 15 5.84 7.24 -0.55
N GLY A 16 4.52 7.43 -0.39
CA GLY A 16 3.82 8.69 -0.68
C GLY A 16 3.70 9.51 0.60
N ALA A 17 2.67 9.22 1.41
CA ALA A 17 2.41 9.90 2.69
C ALA A 17 3.54 9.79 3.75
N GLY A 18 4.51 8.89 3.56
CA GLY A 18 5.66 8.70 4.45
C GLY A 18 5.53 7.55 5.46
N GLN A 19 4.32 7.12 5.81
CA GLN A 19 4.14 6.10 6.86
C GLN A 19 4.83 4.76 6.55
N HIS A 20 4.70 4.25 5.31
CA HIS A 20 5.39 3.02 4.90
C HIS A 20 6.91 3.17 4.96
N GLY A 21 7.43 4.33 4.56
CA GLY A 21 8.86 4.61 4.65
C GLY A 21 9.38 4.59 6.09
N VAL A 22 8.65 5.20 7.02
CA VAL A 22 9.01 5.20 8.45
C VAL A 22 8.96 3.79 9.02
N ALA A 23 7.90 3.03 8.74
CA ALA A 23 7.76 1.64 9.18
C ALA A 23 8.90 0.76 8.62
N THR A 24 9.27 0.96 7.34
CA THR A 24 10.37 0.24 6.70
C THR A 24 11.70 0.57 7.36
N ALA A 25 11.99 1.85 7.60
CA ALA A 25 13.22 2.29 8.26
C ALA A 25 13.33 1.74 9.68
N ALA A 26 12.26 1.79 10.46
CA ALA A 26 12.23 1.24 11.82
C ALA A 26 12.47 -0.28 11.83
N ALA A 27 11.84 -1.03 10.92
CA ALA A 27 12.05 -2.46 10.79
C ALA A 27 13.50 -2.79 10.39
N CYS A 28 14.05 -2.07 9.40
CA CYS A 28 15.43 -2.29 8.96
C CYS A 28 16.44 -1.96 10.06
N ALA A 29 16.23 -0.88 10.82
CA ALA A 29 17.06 -0.52 11.95
C ALA A 29 17.06 -1.62 13.03
N LYS A 30 15.90 -2.20 13.35
CA LYS A 30 15.77 -3.31 14.30
C LYS A 30 16.51 -4.57 13.85
N PHE A 31 16.61 -4.80 12.55
CA PHE A 31 17.17 -6.02 11.98
C PHE A 31 18.55 -5.84 11.34
N SER A 32 19.17 -4.68 11.52
CA SER A 32 20.48 -4.32 10.96
C SER A 32 20.58 -4.50 9.44
N LEU A 33 19.54 -4.04 8.73
CA LEU A 33 19.51 -4.01 7.27
C LEU A 33 19.76 -2.59 6.76
N GLU A 34 20.48 -2.47 5.65
CA GLU A 34 20.56 -1.20 4.93
C GLU A 34 19.17 -0.87 4.37
N CYS A 35 18.73 0.39 4.50
CA CYS A 35 17.42 0.83 4.08
C CYS A 35 17.52 2.03 3.15
N THR A 36 16.91 1.92 1.98
CA THR A 36 16.72 3.01 1.03
C THR A 36 15.23 3.20 0.80
N VAL A 37 14.70 4.39 1.13
CA VAL A 37 13.30 4.75 0.88
C VAL A 37 13.26 5.85 -0.15
N PHE A 38 12.51 5.63 -1.23
CA PHE A 38 12.25 6.62 -2.27
C PHE A 38 10.94 7.35 -1.97
N MET A 39 10.96 8.68 -2.06
CA MET A 39 9.78 9.53 -1.86
C MET A 39 9.81 10.66 -2.89
N GLY A 40 8.64 10.95 -3.48
CA GLY A 40 8.50 12.05 -4.42
C GLY A 40 8.71 13.42 -3.75
N THR A 41 9.42 14.34 -4.41
CA THR A 41 9.65 15.70 -3.89
C THR A 41 8.35 16.46 -3.64
N ALA A 42 7.32 16.23 -4.46
CA ALA A 42 6.00 16.85 -4.27
C ALA A 42 5.31 16.38 -2.98
N ASP A 43 5.60 15.16 -2.52
CA ASP A 43 5.04 14.59 -1.30
C ASP A 43 5.85 15.00 -0.06
N LYS A 44 7.15 15.31 -0.23
CA LYS A 44 8.05 15.78 0.83
C LYS A 44 7.56 17.07 1.48
N GLU A 45 7.15 18.05 0.67
CA GLU A 45 6.73 19.37 1.17
C GLU A 45 5.49 19.29 2.07
N LYS A 46 4.59 18.34 1.77
CA LYS A 46 3.37 18.11 2.54
C LYS A 46 3.59 17.28 3.81
N GLN A 47 4.65 16.47 3.87
CA GLN A 47 4.84 15.43 4.91
C GLN A 47 6.14 15.62 5.71
N PHE A 48 6.51 16.87 6.01
CA PHE A 48 7.79 17.23 6.63
C PHE A 48 8.14 16.46 7.92
N SER A 49 7.14 16.09 8.74
CA SER A 49 7.37 15.32 9.97
C SER A 49 7.88 13.89 9.71
N ASN A 50 7.42 13.24 8.65
CA ASN A 50 7.85 11.88 8.27
C ASN A 50 9.18 11.89 7.52
N VAL A 51 9.51 13.02 6.87
CA VAL A 51 10.72 13.26 6.08
C VAL A 51 11.99 13.28 6.93
N LEU A 52 11.91 13.73 8.19
CA LEU A 52 13.06 13.78 9.12
C LEU A 52 13.71 12.40 9.36
N SER A 53 12.98 11.31 9.12
CA SER A 53 13.47 9.94 9.28
C SER A 53 14.03 9.32 7.99
N MET A 54 13.98 10.02 6.84
CA MET A 54 14.31 9.46 5.51
C MET A 54 15.43 10.26 4.82
N LYS A 55 16.30 9.56 4.09
CA LYS A 55 17.55 10.13 3.54
C LYS A 55 17.62 10.28 2.02
N LEU A 56 16.64 9.77 1.25
CA LEU A 56 16.68 9.79 -0.22
C LEU A 56 15.34 10.28 -0.81
N PHE A 57 15.41 11.23 -1.74
CA PHE A 57 14.26 11.86 -2.39
C PHE A 57 14.41 11.77 -3.91
N VAL A 58 13.29 11.59 -4.62
CA VAL A 58 13.21 11.52 -6.07
C VAL A 58 12.33 12.65 -6.55
N GLU A 59 12.72 13.34 -7.62
CA GLU A 59 11.84 14.34 -8.23
C GLU A 59 10.53 13.71 -8.71
N GLY A 60 9.39 14.31 -8.35
CA GLY A 60 8.07 13.86 -8.78
C GLY A 60 7.15 13.40 -7.66
N THR A 61 6.33 12.39 -7.95
CA THR A 61 5.22 11.87 -7.13
C THR A 61 5.51 10.45 -6.62
N PHE A 62 4.60 9.88 -5.82
CA PHE A 62 4.64 8.47 -5.42
C PHE A 62 4.84 7.48 -6.60
N LYS A 63 4.26 7.75 -7.79
CA LYS A 63 4.45 6.92 -8.98
C LYS A 63 5.92 6.85 -9.40
N ASP A 64 6.59 8.01 -9.39
CA ASP A 64 7.99 8.14 -9.77
C ASP A 64 8.90 7.47 -8.73
N ALA A 65 8.62 7.70 -7.44
CA ALA A 65 9.31 7.03 -6.35
C ALA A 65 9.18 5.49 -6.42
N SER A 66 8.00 4.97 -6.77
CA SER A 66 7.77 3.54 -6.94
C SER A 66 8.54 2.96 -8.13
N THR A 67 8.58 3.69 -9.25
CA THR A 67 9.35 3.31 -10.44
C THR A 67 10.84 3.24 -10.13
N GLU A 68 11.39 4.24 -9.42
CA GLU A 68 12.80 4.27 -9.04
C GLU A 68 13.15 3.18 -8.01
N ALA A 69 12.26 2.88 -7.07
CA ALA A 69 12.48 1.77 -6.14
C ALA A 69 12.57 0.41 -6.86
N ILE A 70 11.72 0.18 -7.86
CA ILE A 70 11.76 -1.04 -8.68
C ILE A 70 13.04 -1.08 -9.52
N ARG A 71 13.43 0.04 -10.17
CA ARG A 71 14.69 0.13 -10.93
C ARG A 71 15.92 -0.16 -10.05
N ASN A 72 15.95 0.41 -8.85
CA ASN A 72 17.05 0.18 -7.90
C ASN A 72 17.13 -1.28 -7.44
N TRP A 73 15.97 -1.91 -7.21
CA TRP A 73 15.90 -3.32 -6.88
C TRP A 73 16.43 -4.21 -8.00
N VAL A 74 15.99 -3.97 -9.25
CA VAL A 74 16.42 -4.75 -10.42
C VAL A 74 17.93 -4.63 -10.66
N GLY A 75 18.54 -3.51 -10.29
CA GLY A 75 19.99 -3.33 -10.37
C GLY A 75 20.81 -4.23 -9.43
N ASN A 76 20.21 -4.80 -8.37
CA ASN A 76 20.91 -5.67 -7.42
C ASN A 76 19.95 -6.64 -6.71
N LEU A 77 19.43 -7.62 -7.45
CA LEU A 77 18.47 -8.60 -6.95
C LEU A 77 19.04 -9.56 -5.89
N GLU A 78 20.35 -9.85 -5.93
CA GLU A 78 20.99 -10.84 -5.06
C GLU A 78 21.01 -10.40 -3.59
N THR A 79 21.22 -9.11 -3.35
CA THR A 79 21.41 -8.57 -1.99
C THR A 79 20.30 -7.63 -1.54
N THR A 80 19.42 -7.20 -2.47
CA THR A 80 18.38 -6.20 -2.21
C THR A 80 16.98 -6.82 -2.27
N TYR A 81 16.19 -6.56 -1.23
CA TYR A 81 14.77 -6.91 -1.17
C TYR A 81 13.88 -5.68 -1.40
N TYR A 82 13.00 -5.73 -2.40
CA TYR A 82 11.96 -4.72 -2.56
C TYR A 82 10.78 -4.99 -1.62
N LEU A 83 10.56 -4.08 -0.67
CA LEU A 83 9.45 -4.15 0.27
C LEU A 83 8.26 -3.35 -0.25
N SER A 84 7.33 -4.06 -0.91
CA SER A 84 6.02 -3.50 -1.25
C SER A 84 5.28 -3.07 0.02
N GLY A 85 4.76 -1.85 0.01
CA GLY A 85 3.98 -1.30 1.12
C GLY A 85 2.49 -1.63 1.07
N THR A 86 2.05 -2.44 0.10
CA THR A 86 0.63 -2.67 -0.12
C THR A 86 0.31 -3.96 -0.89
N VAL A 87 -0.99 -4.22 -1.07
CA VAL A 87 -1.56 -5.40 -1.74
C VAL A 87 -1.73 -5.23 -3.25
N VAL A 88 -1.02 -4.27 -3.84
CA VAL A 88 -0.94 -4.03 -5.29
C VAL A 88 0.49 -4.37 -5.76
N GLY A 89 0.63 -4.71 -7.03
CA GLY A 89 1.89 -5.14 -7.63
C GLY A 89 1.89 -6.63 -7.96
N PRO A 90 3.01 -7.15 -8.49
CA PRO A 90 3.06 -8.50 -9.02
C PRO A 90 2.94 -9.54 -7.90
N HIS A 91 2.45 -10.73 -8.25
CA HIS A 91 2.61 -11.89 -7.39
C HIS A 91 4.11 -12.08 -7.04
N PRO A 92 4.46 -12.41 -5.77
CA PRO A 92 3.58 -12.78 -4.65
C PRO A 92 3.18 -11.63 -3.71
N SER A 93 3.51 -10.37 -4.00
CA SER A 93 3.35 -9.25 -3.06
C SER A 93 1.92 -9.07 -2.53
N PRO A 94 0.86 -9.06 -3.35
CA PRO A 94 -0.52 -8.95 -2.86
C PRO A 94 -0.89 -10.00 -1.81
N LEU A 95 -0.56 -11.27 -2.10
CA LEU A 95 -0.84 -12.39 -1.23
C LEU A 95 -0.05 -12.25 0.09
N MET A 96 1.24 -11.99 0.02
CA MET A 96 2.08 -11.85 1.21
C MET A 96 1.62 -10.71 2.11
N VAL A 97 1.31 -9.54 1.53
CA VAL A 97 0.87 -8.39 2.33
C VAL A 97 -0.49 -8.65 2.96
N ARG A 98 -1.44 -9.27 2.25
CA ARG A 98 -2.71 -9.71 2.84
C ARG A 98 -2.46 -10.64 4.03
N GLU A 99 -1.62 -11.65 3.87
CA GLU A 99 -1.32 -12.61 4.94
C GLU A 99 -0.73 -11.91 6.18
N PHE A 100 0.20 -10.98 5.98
CA PHE A 100 0.79 -10.23 7.11
C PHE A 100 -0.16 -9.23 7.75
N GLN A 101 -1.17 -8.74 7.02
CA GLN A 101 -2.23 -7.89 7.56
C GLN A 101 -3.41 -8.69 8.14
N SER A 102 -3.51 -10.00 7.88
CA SER A 102 -4.63 -10.86 8.34
C SER A 102 -4.84 -10.89 9.84
N VAL A 103 -3.82 -10.50 10.61
CA VAL A 103 -3.92 -10.34 12.06
C VAL A 103 -5.05 -9.38 12.45
N ILE A 104 -5.32 -8.35 11.64
CA ILE A 104 -6.39 -7.38 11.89
C ILE A 104 -7.75 -8.09 11.94
N GLY A 105 -8.08 -8.88 10.91
CA GLY A 105 -9.34 -9.64 10.86
C GLY A 105 -9.44 -10.70 11.96
N LYS A 106 -8.35 -11.44 12.21
CA LYS A 106 -8.28 -12.48 13.25
C LYS A 106 -8.54 -11.92 14.64
N GLU A 107 -7.89 -10.82 14.99
CA GLU A 107 -8.10 -10.13 16.26
C GLU A 107 -9.52 -9.56 16.34
N THR A 108 -10.01 -8.94 15.26
CA THR A 108 -11.38 -8.42 15.19
C THR A 108 -12.42 -9.51 15.46
N ARG A 109 -12.29 -10.70 14.86
CA ARG A 109 -13.19 -11.83 15.12
C ARG A 109 -13.13 -12.28 16.57
N GLY A 110 -11.93 -12.42 17.12
CA GLY A 110 -11.73 -12.80 18.52
C GLY A 110 -12.39 -11.80 19.48
N GLN A 111 -12.18 -10.51 19.24
CA GLN A 111 -12.75 -9.42 20.03
C GLN A 111 -14.26 -9.34 19.89
N ALA A 112 -14.81 -9.47 18.68
CA ALA A 112 -16.25 -9.46 18.43
C ALA A 112 -16.98 -10.60 19.19
N ASN A 113 -16.44 -11.81 19.11
CA ASN A 113 -16.96 -12.95 19.86
C ASN A 113 -16.89 -12.73 21.38
N GLN A 114 -15.82 -12.10 21.87
CA GLN A 114 -15.67 -11.82 23.30
C GLN A 114 -16.64 -10.72 23.78
N LEU A 115 -16.86 -9.68 22.99
CA LEU A 115 -17.61 -8.48 23.39
C LEU A 115 -19.11 -8.62 23.21
N TRP A 116 -19.58 -9.24 22.13
CA TRP A 116 -21.01 -9.39 21.84
C TRP A 116 -21.43 -10.79 21.36
N GLY A 117 -20.55 -11.79 21.47
CA GLY A 117 -20.91 -13.19 21.27
C GLY A 117 -21.08 -13.63 19.82
N GLY A 118 -20.57 -12.86 18.85
CA GLY A 118 -20.70 -13.22 17.43
C GLY A 118 -19.81 -12.38 16.52
N LYS A 119 -20.06 -12.50 15.21
CA LYS A 119 -19.39 -11.72 14.17
C LYS A 119 -20.05 -10.34 13.96
N PRO A 120 -19.34 -9.34 13.42
CA PRO A 120 -19.94 -8.05 13.06
C PRO A 120 -20.90 -8.20 11.88
N ASP A 121 -21.99 -7.42 11.81
CA ASP A 121 -22.85 -7.38 10.62
C ASP A 121 -22.20 -6.66 9.42
N VAL A 122 -21.34 -5.67 9.71
CA VAL A 122 -20.69 -4.83 8.72
C VAL A 122 -19.24 -4.55 9.13
N LEU A 123 -18.33 -4.71 8.19
CA LEU A 123 -16.93 -4.30 8.30
C LEU A 123 -16.66 -3.16 7.33
N VAL A 124 -16.01 -2.09 7.81
CA VAL A 124 -15.71 -0.90 7.02
C VAL A 124 -14.23 -0.60 7.10
N ALA A 125 -13.60 -0.36 5.94
CA ALA A 125 -12.20 0.00 5.87
C ALA A 125 -11.94 0.96 4.70
N CYS A 126 -10.95 1.85 4.85
CA CYS A 126 -10.55 2.72 3.76
C CYS A 126 -9.71 1.95 2.72
N VAL A 127 -9.94 2.25 1.45
CA VAL A 127 -9.26 1.64 0.31
C VAL A 127 -8.50 2.73 -0.44
N GLY A 128 -7.22 2.87 -0.07
CA GLY A 128 -6.23 3.47 -0.97
C GLY A 128 -5.68 2.37 -1.86
N SER A 129 -4.60 1.73 -1.41
CA SER A 129 -4.05 0.55 -2.08
C SER A 129 -4.51 -0.78 -1.46
N GLY A 130 -5.35 -0.75 -0.41
CA GLY A 130 -6.15 -1.89 0.03
C GLY A 130 -5.58 -2.79 1.15
N SER A 131 -4.36 -2.55 1.65
CA SER A 131 -3.70 -3.47 2.58
C SER A 131 -4.42 -3.66 3.92
N ASN A 132 -4.88 -2.56 4.53
CA ASN A 132 -5.65 -2.60 5.77
C ASN A 132 -7.02 -3.28 5.56
N ALA A 133 -7.71 -2.93 4.46
CA ALA A 133 -9.01 -3.47 4.12
C ALA A 133 -8.96 -4.98 3.89
N LEU A 134 -8.01 -5.46 3.09
CA LEU A 134 -7.82 -6.90 2.91
C LEU A 134 -7.38 -7.60 4.19
N GLY A 135 -6.58 -6.97 5.04
CA GLY A 135 -6.22 -7.51 6.36
C GLY A 135 -7.43 -7.73 7.27
N LEU A 136 -8.38 -6.79 7.26
CA LEU A 136 -9.64 -6.88 8.01
C LEU A 136 -10.60 -7.89 7.38
N PHE A 137 -10.83 -7.78 6.08
CA PHE A 137 -11.88 -8.50 5.36
C PHE A 137 -11.55 -9.97 5.13
N HIS A 138 -10.26 -10.33 4.99
CA HIS A 138 -9.89 -11.69 4.60
C HIS A 138 -10.44 -12.77 5.54
N GLU A 139 -10.45 -12.49 6.84
CA GLU A 139 -10.96 -13.40 7.86
C GLU A 139 -12.48 -13.65 7.72
N PHE A 140 -13.23 -12.71 7.14
CA PHE A 140 -14.70 -12.72 7.06
C PHE A 140 -15.23 -12.96 5.64
N VAL A 141 -14.36 -13.18 4.64
CA VAL A 141 -14.77 -13.31 3.23
C VAL A 141 -15.72 -14.49 2.97
N GLY A 142 -15.70 -15.51 3.83
CA GLY A 142 -16.62 -16.66 3.75
C GLY A 142 -17.90 -16.51 4.56
N ASP A 143 -18.07 -15.41 5.31
CA ASP A 143 -19.30 -15.13 6.05
C ASP A 143 -20.27 -14.31 5.18
N GLU A 144 -21.20 -14.99 4.50
CA GLU A 144 -22.10 -14.36 3.50
C GLU A 144 -23.05 -13.29 4.08
N ASP A 145 -23.33 -13.35 5.38
CA ASP A 145 -24.13 -12.41 6.15
C ASP A 145 -23.34 -11.19 6.66
N VAL A 146 -22.01 -11.20 6.53
CA VAL A 146 -21.14 -10.07 6.92
C VAL A 146 -20.91 -9.16 5.71
N ARG A 147 -21.37 -7.92 5.79
CA ARG A 147 -21.18 -6.95 4.71
C ARG A 147 -19.79 -6.32 4.77
N LEU A 148 -19.03 -6.43 3.69
CA LEU A 148 -17.68 -5.86 3.57
C LEU A 148 -17.75 -4.56 2.76
N VAL A 149 -17.40 -3.42 3.36
CA VAL A 149 -17.53 -2.09 2.76
C VAL A 149 -16.16 -1.41 2.65
N GLY A 150 -15.62 -1.33 1.44
CA GLY A 150 -14.42 -0.56 1.13
C GLY A 150 -14.77 0.90 0.78
N ILE A 151 -14.07 1.86 1.39
CA ILE A 151 -14.29 3.30 1.17
C ILE A 151 -13.10 3.91 0.43
N GLU A 152 -13.31 4.31 -0.82
CA GLU A 152 -12.32 5.06 -1.60
C GLU A 152 -12.48 6.59 -1.45
N ALA A 153 -11.42 7.35 -1.69
CA ALA A 153 -11.47 8.80 -1.58
C ALA A 153 -12.04 9.47 -2.85
N ALA A 154 -13.18 10.13 -2.70
CA ALA A 154 -13.83 10.89 -3.77
C ALA A 154 -13.18 12.26 -4.04
N GLY A 155 -12.17 12.68 -3.28
CA GLY A 155 -11.46 13.95 -3.46
C GLY A 155 -12.42 15.16 -3.47
N LEU A 156 -12.46 15.92 -4.56
CA LEU A 156 -13.37 17.06 -4.75
C LEU A 156 -14.74 16.65 -5.36
N GLY A 157 -15.04 15.35 -5.38
CA GLY A 157 -16.21 14.75 -6.03
C GLY A 157 -15.80 13.90 -7.23
N LEU A 158 -16.56 12.83 -7.51
CA LEU A 158 -16.24 11.93 -8.63
C LEU A 158 -16.31 12.65 -9.98
N ASP A 159 -17.31 13.52 -10.17
CA ASP A 159 -17.49 14.27 -11.41
C ASP A 159 -16.42 15.36 -11.65
N SER A 160 -15.58 15.65 -10.64
CA SER A 160 -14.56 16.69 -10.75
C SER A 160 -13.30 16.23 -11.51
N GLY A 161 -13.15 14.93 -11.75
CA GLY A 161 -11.90 14.31 -12.21
C GLY A 161 -10.74 14.40 -11.19
N LYS A 162 -10.99 14.93 -9.99
CA LYS A 162 -10.02 15.09 -8.90
C LYS A 162 -10.40 14.20 -7.72
N HIS A 163 -10.19 12.91 -7.88
CA HIS A 163 -10.44 11.87 -6.88
C HIS A 163 -9.35 10.78 -6.93
N SER A 164 -9.46 9.77 -6.06
CA SER A 164 -8.63 8.56 -6.11
C SER A 164 -9.47 7.27 -5.96
N ALA A 165 -10.73 7.32 -6.39
CA ALA A 165 -11.67 6.20 -6.39
C ALA A 165 -11.50 5.29 -7.61
N THR A 166 -10.51 4.40 -7.56
CA THR A 166 -10.12 3.51 -8.66
C THR A 166 -11.11 2.39 -8.93
N LEU A 167 -11.72 1.81 -7.90
CA LEU A 167 -12.68 0.71 -8.02
C LEU A 167 -14.07 1.23 -8.41
N ALA A 168 -14.41 2.45 -7.99
CA ALA A 168 -15.71 3.04 -8.29
C ALA A 168 -15.84 3.54 -9.74
N VAL A 169 -14.79 4.15 -10.29
CA VAL A 169 -14.86 4.85 -11.60
C VAL A 169 -13.64 4.62 -12.50
N GLY A 170 -12.71 3.76 -12.10
CA GLY A 170 -11.56 3.42 -12.94
C GLY A 170 -11.82 2.26 -13.88
N ASP A 171 -10.85 2.01 -14.75
CA ASP A 171 -10.89 0.98 -15.77
C ASP A 171 -9.84 -0.10 -15.50
N VAL A 172 -10.06 -1.30 -16.04
CA VAL A 172 -9.08 -2.38 -15.96
C VAL A 172 -7.85 -1.99 -16.78
N GLY A 173 -6.67 -2.11 -16.18
CA GLY A 173 -5.40 -1.88 -16.84
C GLY A 173 -4.26 -2.63 -16.17
N VAL A 174 -3.08 -2.58 -16.78
CA VAL A 174 -1.88 -3.23 -16.26
C VAL A 174 -0.89 -2.17 -15.85
N TYR A 175 -0.54 -2.17 -14.56
CA TYR A 175 0.41 -1.21 -14.00
C TYR A 175 1.28 -1.87 -12.94
N HIS A 176 2.57 -1.56 -12.97
CA HIS A 176 3.59 -2.11 -12.06
C HIS A 176 3.50 -3.64 -11.87
N GLY A 177 3.28 -4.38 -12.97
CA GLY A 177 3.29 -5.85 -12.94
C GLY A 177 2.00 -6.51 -12.42
N SER A 178 0.91 -5.75 -12.24
CA SER A 178 -0.41 -6.30 -11.89
C SER A 178 -1.51 -5.76 -12.80
N MET A 179 -2.47 -6.62 -13.14
CA MET A 179 -3.75 -6.21 -13.72
C MET A 179 -4.71 -5.84 -12.59
N SER A 180 -5.25 -4.62 -12.63
CA SER A 180 -6.14 -4.07 -11.60
C SER A 180 -7.00 -2.95 -12.20
N TYR A 181 -7.91 -2.38 -11.41
CA TYR A 181 -8.55 -1.11 -11.73
C TYR A 181 -7.59 0.05 -11.52
N LEU A 182 -7.59 0.99 -12.46
CA LEU A 182 -6.70 2.15 -12.53
C LEU A 182 -7.48 3.39 -12.98
N LEU A 183 -7.01 4.58 -12.59
CA LEU A 183 -7.43 5.82 -13.24
C LEU A 183 -6.50 6.06 -14.42
N GLN A 184 -7.04 5.96 -15.63
CA GLN A 184 -6.31 6.13 -16.88
C GLN A 184 -7.16 6.88 -17.90
N ASP A 185 -6.52 7.52 -18.88
CA ASP A 185 -7.22 8.10 -20.04
C ASP A 185 -7.42 7.07 -21.16
N ASP A 186 -8.04 7.51 -22.26
CA ASP A 186 -8.34 6.69 -23.43
C ASP A 186 -7.08 6.13 -24.13
N GLU A 187 -5.91 6.73 -23.87
CA GLU A 187 -4.61 6.26 -24.38
C GLU A 187 -3.89 5.33 -23.37
N GLY A 188 -4.52 5.04 -22.23
CA GLY A 188 -3.97 4.20 -21.17
C GLY A 188 -2.91 4.92 -20.31
N GLN A 189 -2.83 6.26 -20.36
CA GLN A 189 -1.93 7.01 -19.49
C GLN A 189 -2.52 7.12 -18.09
N ILE A 190 -1.71 6.74 -17.10
CA ILE A 190 -2.13 6.79 -15.70
C ILE A 190 -2.36 8.24 -15.25
N LEU A 191 -3.59 8.52 -14.82
CA LEU A 191 -4.00 9.81 -14.31
C LEU A 191 -3.47 10.04 -12.89
N LYS A 192 -3.28 11.32 -12.54
CA LYS A 192 -2.81 11.71 -11.22
C LYS A 192 -3.96 11.64 -10.21
N PRO A 193 -3.90 10.79 -9.17
CA PRO A 193 -4.94 10.72 -8.15
C PRO A 193 -4.96 11.98 -7.27
N HIS A 194 -6.12 12.31 -6.72
CA HIS A 194 -6.31 13.43 -5.80
C HIS A 194 -7.12 13.03 -4.56
N SER A 195 -6.59 13.35 -3.38
CA SER A 195 -7.25 13.15 -2.09
C SER A 195 -6.63 14.08 -1.05
N VAL A 196 -7.39 14.52 -0.06
CA VAL A 196 -6.86 15.30 1.09
C VAL A 196 -5.86 14.48 1.90
N GLY A 197 -5.99 13.15 1.89
CA GLY A 197 -5.07 12.24 2.57
C GLY A 197 -3.76 11.98 1.82
N VAL A 198 -3.54 12.62 0.66
CA VAL A 198 -2.36 12.43 -0.22
C VAL A 198 -1.67 13.76 -0.56
#